data_AF-A0ABD3YU26-F1
#
_entry.id   AF-A0ABD3YU26-F1
#
_cell.length_a   1.000
_cell.length_b   1.000
_cell.length_c   1.000
_cell.angle_alpha   90.00
_cell.angle_beta   90.00
_cell.angle_gamma   90.00
#
_symmetry.space_group_name_H-M   'P 1'
#
loop_
_entity.id
_entity.type
_entity.pdbx_description
1 polymer ?
#
loop_
_entity_poly.entity_id
_entity_poly.type
_entity_poly.pdbx_seq_one_letter_code
_entity_poly.pdbx_strand_id
1 'polypeptide(L)' 'MHPLHISKEATSLDLFDAAQARHSAACDALRLLAGAPDLGCPDEGTLAGALGSLELLLRDAARLYEAAREWA' A
#
# COMPACT_ATOMS: atom_id res chain seq x y z
N MET A 1 -12.13 -22.17 27.23
CA MET A 1 -11.59 -21.04 26.45
C MET A 1 -10.38 -21.54 25.70
N HIS A 2 -10.47 -21.69 24.37
CA HIS A 2 -9.29 -22.02 23.57
C HIS A 2 -8.41 -20.77 23.51
N PRO A 3 -7.14 -20.82 23.94
CA PRO A 3 -6.22 -19.73 23.70
C PRO A 3 -6.08 -19.58 22.19
N LEU A 4 -6.39 -18.39 21.67
CA LEU A 4 -6.11 -18.04 20.29
C LEU A 4 -4.61 -18.25 20.08
N HIS A 5 -4.28 -19.21 19.23
CA HIS A 5 -2.93 -19.58 18.88
C HIS A 5 -2.25 -18.34 18.28
N ILE A 6 -1.43 -17.65 19.08
CA ILE A 6 -0.37 -16.79 18.55
C ILE A 6 0.49 -17.73 17.72
N SER A 7 0.56 -17.52 16.40
CA SER A 7 1.72 -17.81 15.55
C SER A 7 1.35 -17.70 14.08
N LYS A 8 1.67 -16.56 13.47
CA LYS A 8 2.40 -16.58 12.21
C LYS A 8 3.30 -15.35 12.25
N GLU A 9 4.55 -15.54 12.66
CA GLU A 9 5.59 -14.58 12.28
C GLU A 9 5.50 -14.46 10.76
N ALA A 10 5.21 -13.27 10.26
CA ALA A 10 5.13 -13.05 8.82
C ALA A 10 6.48 -13.42 8.24
N THR A 11 6.51 -14.41 7.35
CA THR A 11 7.76 -14.80 6.69
C THR A 11 8.24 -13.64 5.81
N SER A 12 9.54 -13.60 5.49
CA SER A 12 10.08 -12.63 4.53
C SER A 12 9.25 -12.60 3.22
N LEU A 13 8.77 -13.77 2.77
CA LEU A 13 7.86 -13.88 1.63
C LEU A 13 6.48 -13.23 1.88
N ASP A 14 5.85 -13.48 3.04
CA ASP A 14 4.58 -12.83 3.39
C ASP A 14 4.72 -11.29 3.43
N LEU A 15 5.86 -10.78 3.91
CA LEU A 15 6.17 -9.35 3.93
C LEU A 15 6.38 -8.78 2.52
N PHE A 16 7.08 -9.52 1.66
CA PHE A 16 7.29 -9.14 0.26
C PHE A 16 5.97 -9.11 -0.52
N ASP A 17 5.11 -10.12 -0.37
CA ASP A 17 3.81 -10.18 -1.01
C ASP A 17 2.91 -9.02 -0.54
N ALA A 18 2.93 -8.71 0.75
CA ALA A 18 2.21 -7.56 1.29
C ALA A 18 2.75 -6.24 0.72
N ALA A 19 4.08 -6.07 0.62
CA ALA A 19 4.71 -4.90 0.02
C ALA A 19 4.29 -4.72 -1.44
N GLN A 20 4.35 -5.80 -2.22
CA GLN A 20 3.94 -5.82 -3.62
C GLN A 20 2.46 -5.48 -3.79
N ALA A 21 1.59 -5.95 -2.90
CA ALA A 21 0.17 -5.61 -2.92
C ALA A 21 -0.06 -4.10 -2.72
N ARG A 22 0.63 -3.46 -1.76
CA ARG A 22 0.51 -2.00 -1.55
C ARG A 22 1.06 -1.20 -2.73
N HIS A 23 2.21 -1.60 -3.26
CA HIS A 23 2.80 -0.97 -4.43
C HIS A 23 1.84 -1.06 -5.63
N SER A 24 1.34 -2.26 -5.92
CA SER A 24 0.40 -2.49 -7.02
C SER A 24 -0.86 -1.64 -6.88
N ALA A 25 -1.44 -1.59 -5.68
CA ALA A 25 -2.60 -0.75 -5.39
C ALA A 25 -2.33 0.75 -5.65
N ALA A 26 -1.15 1.25 -5.28
CA ALA A 26 -0.76 2.63 -5.58
C ALA A 26 -0.63 2.87 -7.10
N CYS A 27 -0.02 1.94 -7.83
CA CYS A 27 0.07 2.03 -9.29
C CYS A 27 -1.31 1.99 -9.97
N ASP A 28 -2.23 1.14 -9.50
CA ASP A 28 -3.57 1.04 -10.07
C ASP A 28 -4.39 2.30 -9.79
N ALA A 29 -4.27 2.88 -8.58
CA ALA A 29 -4.87 4.17 -8.27
C ALA A 29 -4.30 5.30 -9.15
N LEU A 30 -2.98 5.33 -9.38
CA LEU A 30 -2.37 6.29 -10.30
C LEU A 30 -2.87 6.11 -11.74
N ARG A 31 -2.98 4.87 -12.22
CA ARG A 31 -3.53 4.58 -13.56
C ARG A 31 -4.99 5.01 -13.68
N LEU A 32 -5.78 4.81 -12.63
CA LEU A 32 -7.18 5.26 -12.59
C LEU A 32 -7.27 6.79 -12.69
N LEU A 33 -6.44 7.51 -11.94
CA LEU A 33 -6.38 8.97 -12.00
C LEU A 33 -5.89 9.48 -13.36
N ALA A 34 -4.86 8.86 -13.92
CA ALA A 34 -4.29 9.23 -15.21
C ALA A 34 -5.21 8.86 -16.40
N GLY A 35 -6.04 7.82 -16.24
CA GLY A 35 -6.99 7.35 -17.25
C GLY A 35 -8.35 8.04 -17.19
N ALA A 36 -8.61 8.87 -16.18
CA ALA A 36 -9.86 9.60 -16.07
C ALA A 36 -9.90 10.71 -17.16
N PRO A 37 -10.92 10.72 -18.04
CA PRO A 37 -11.02 11.71 -19.11
C PRO A 37 -11.28 13.12 -18.59
N ASP A 38 -11.93 13.22 -17.42
CA ASP A 38 -12.17 14.45 -16.69
C ASP A 38 -12.28 14.10 -15.20
N LEU A 39 -11.45 14.72 -14.37
CA LEU A 39 -11.51 14.60 -12.90
C LEU A 39 -12.36 15.72 -12.27
N GLY A 40 -12.89 16.63 -13.10
CA GLY A 40 -13.54 17.85 -12.67
C GLY A 40 -12.55 18.84 -12.07
N CYS A 41 -13.04 19.64 -11.11
CA CYS A 41 -12.23 20.57 -10.33
C CYS A 41 -12.31 20.17 -8.85
N PRO A 42 -11.56 19.13 -8.42
CA PRO A 42 -11.55 18.74 -7.02
C PRO A 42 -11.05 19.90 -6.16
N ASP A 43 -11.63 20.06 -4.98
CA ASP A 43 -11.09 20.99 -3.99
C ASP A 43 -9.72 20.49 -3.48
N GLU A 44 -8.98 21.40 -2.85
CA GLU A 44 -7.64 21.13 -2.34
C GLU A 44 -7.62 19.92 -1.39
N GLY A 45 -8.63 19.79 -0.52
CA GLY A 45 -8.72 18.69 0.44
C GLY A 45 -8.92 17.34 -0.25
N THR A 46 -9.77 17.28 -1.27
CA THR A 46 -9.99 16.06 -2.06
C THR A 46 -8.72 15.63 -2.81
N LEU A 47 -8.04 16.57 -3.48
CA LEU A 47 -6.80 16.26 -4.20
C LEU A 47 -5.67 15.84 -3.24
N ALA A 48 -5.50 16.58 -2.14
CA ALA A 48 -4.51 16.25 -1.11
C ALA A 48 -4.79 14.90 -0.46
N GLY A 49 -6.06 14.55 -0.21
CA GLY A 49 -6.45 13.26 0.34
C GLY A 49 -6.13 12.09 -0.60
N ALA A 50 -6.39 12.24 -1.90
CA ALA A 50 -6.05 11.24 -2.90
C ALA A 50 -4.52 11.02 -3.00
N LEU A 51 -3.76 12.10 -3.09
CA LEU A 51 -2.29 12.04 -3.13
C LEU A 51 -1.69 11.51 -1.81
N GLY A 52 -2.25 11.89 -0.66
CA GLY A 52 -1.85 11.38 0.64
C GLY A 52 -2.11 9.88 0.81
N SER A 53 -3.21 9.38 0.23
CA SER A 53 -3.51 7.94 0.22
C SER A 53 -2.51 7.16 -0.64
N LEU A 54 -2.12 7.69 -1.80
CA LEU A 54 -1.06 7.13 -2.63
C LEU A 54 0.28 7.11 -1.90
N GLU A 55 0.64 8.23 -1.25
CA GLU A 55 1.87 8.33 -0.46
C GLU A 55 1.89 7.33 0.69
N LEU A 56 0.75 7.14 1.38
CA LEU A 56 0.61 6.14 2.43
C LEU A 56 0.89 4.73 1.92
N LEU A 57 0.28 4.34 0.80
CA LEU A 57 0.49 3.02 0.19
C LEU A 57 1.95 2.80 -0.21
N LEU A 58 2.58 3.80 -0.83
CA LEU A 58 3.98 3.70 -1.27
C LEU A 58 4.94 3.63 -0.08
N ARG A 59 4.72 4.41 0.98
CA ARG A 59 5.51 4.33 2.21
C ARG A 59 5.34 2.99 2.92
N ASP A 60 4.12 2.46 2.94
CA ASP A 60 3.84 1.16 3.54
C ASP A 60 4.53 0.03 2.75
N ALA A 61 4.45 0.06 1.42
CA ALA A 61 5.18 -0.86 0.56
C ALA A 61 6.68 -0.81 0.81
N ALA A 62 7.28 0.39 0.87
CA ALA A 62 8.71 0.56 1.12
C ALA A 62 9.15 -0.05 2.46
N ARG A 63 8.38 0.21 3.54
CA ARG A 63 8.67 -0.38 4.86
C ARG A 63 8.60 -1.90 4.83
N LEU A 64 7.60 -2.46 4.15
CA LEU A 64 7.43 -3.91 4.05
C LEU A 64 8.53 -4.57 3.19
N TYR A 65 9.00 -3.90 2.14
CA TYR A 65 10.15 -4.38 1.35
C TYR A 65 11.43 -4.40 2.17
N GLU A 66 11.73 -3.34 2.92
CA GLU A 66 12.92 -3.31 3.79
C GLU A 66 12.81 -4.39 4.88
N ALA A 67 11.65 -4.53 5.52
CA ALA A 67 11.42 -5.60 6.49
C ALA A 67 11.58 -6.99 5.84
N ALA A 68 11.07 -7.21 4.63
CA ALA A 68 11.27 -8.49 3.93
C ALA A 68 12.77 -8.76 3.67
N ARG A 69 13.54 -7.73 3.28
CA ARG A 69 14.98 -7.83 3.01
C ARG A 69 15.81 -8.11 4.25
N GLU A 70 15.46 -7.53 5.39
CA GLU A 70 16.16 -7.76 6.66
C GLU A 70 15.98 -9.19 7.20
N TRP A 71 14.92 -9.88 6.75
CA TRP A 71 14.56 -11.24 7.17
C TRP A 71 14.96 -12.33 6.13
N ALA A 72 15.51 -11.92 4.98
CA ALA A 72 15.94 -12.81 3.90
C ALA A 72 17.42 -13.20 4.04
#